data_AF-A0A2K8XFK0-F1
#
_entry.id   AF-A0A2K8XFK0-F1
#
_cell.length_a   1.000
_cell.length_b   1.000
_cell.length_c   1.000
_cell.angle_alpha   90.00
_cell.angle_beta   90.00
_cell.angle_gamma   90.00
#
_symmetry.space_group_name_H-M   'P 1'
#
loop_
_entity.id
_entity.type
_entity.pdbx_description
1 polymer ?
#
loop_
_entity_poly.entity_id
_entity_poly.type
_entity_poly.pdbx_seq_one_letter_code
_entity_poly.pdbx_strand_id
1 'polypeptide(L)' 'MKFHISPLASDIIICIYVIATLYLRFKFENNTNASPMLSIVLGICFVVIIWVLIKLKILNPNWFGLLNSKKK' A
#
# COMPACT_ATOMS: atom_id res chain seq x y z
N MET A 1 -24.26 5.78 -5.60
CA MET A 1 -23.83 4.56 -4.87
C MET A 1 -22.52 4.87 -4.17
N LYS A 2 -22.45 4.76 -2.84
CA LYS A 2 -21.23 5.02 -2.07
C LYS A 2 -20.34 3.77 -2.15
N PHE A 3 -19.42 3.71 -3.11
CA PHE A 3 -18.41 2.65 -3.24
C PHE A 3 -17.37 2.78 -2.13
N HIS A 4 -17.79 2.62 -0.88
CA HIS A 4 -16.88 2.61 0.25
C HIS A 4 -16.57 1.15 0.59
N ILE A 5 -15.34 0.73 0.32
CA ILE A 5 -14.83 -0.55 0.79
C ILE A 5 -14.77 -0.50 2.32
N SER A 6 -15.12 -1.61 2.98
CA SER A 6 -15.09 -1.67 4.44
C SER A 6 -13.69 -1.37 4.98
N PRO A 7 -13.56 -0.79 6.19
CA PRO A 7 -12.27 -0.35 6.69
C PRO A 7 -11.24 -1.49 6.82
N LEU A 8 -11.71 -2.68 7.22
CA LEU A 8 -10.88 -3.88 7.33
C LEU A 8 -10.40 -4.39 5.97
N ALA A 9 -11.26 -4.38 4.95
CA ALA A 9 -10.87 -4.78 3.61
C ALA A 9 -9.85 -3.80 3.00
N SER A 10 -10.00 -2.51 3.27
CA SER A 10 -9.01 -1.50 2.85
C SER A 10 -7.64 -1.74 3.50
N ASP A 11 -7.59 -2.02 4.80
CA ASP A 11 -6.34 -2.33 5.51
C ASP A 11 -5.65 -3.58 4.93
N ILE A 12 -6.41 -4.65 4.65
CA ILE A 12 -5.89 -5.89 4.02
C ILE A 12 -5.32 -5.61 2.63
N ILE A 13 -6.04 -4.84 1.80
CA ILE A 13 -5.59 -4.49 0.45
C ILE A 13 -4.28 -3.70 0.51
N ILE A 14 -4.16 -2.74 1.43
CA ILE A 14 -2.92 -1.95 1.62
C ILE A 14 -1.78 -2.85 2.07
N CYS A 15 -2.01 -3.77 3.01
CA CYS A 15 -0.99 -4.73 3.45
C CYS A 15 -0.49 -5.60 2.29
N ILE A 16 -1.41 -6.19 1.51
CA ILE A 16 -1.05 -7.01 0.34
C ILE A 16 -0.28 -6.17 -0.68
N TYR A 17 -0.72 -4.93 -0.93
CA TYR A 17 -0.05 -4.01 -1.84
C TYR A 17 1.38 -3.69 -1.39
N VAL A 18 1.60 -3.41 -0.10
CA VAL A 18 2.93 -3.13 0.45
C VAL A 18 3.84 -4.36 0.33
N ILE A 19 3.33 -5.56 0.63
CA ILE A 19 4.09 -6.81 0.48
C ILE A 19 4.47 -7.05 -0.99
N ALA A 20 3.51 -6.90 -1.91
CA ALA A 20 3.74 -7.08 -3.34
C ALA A 20 4.73 -6.05 -3.91
N THR A 21 4.63 -4.79 -3.51
CA THR A 21 5.56 -3.73 -3.94
C THR A 21 6.96 -3.93 -3.39
N LEU A 22 7.10 -4.38 -2.13
CA LEU A 22 8.40 -4.77 -1.57
C LEU A 22 8.99 -5.98 -2.28
N TYR A 23 8.18 -7.00 -2.60
CA TYR A 23 8.66 -8.15 -3.36
C TYR A 23 9.16 -7.75 -4.76
N LEU A 24 8.38 -6.94 -5.48
CA LEU A 24 8.78 -6.39 -6.78
C LEU A 24 10.05 -5.54 -6.67
N ARG A 25 10.16 -4.73 -5.61
CA ARG A 25 11.35 -3.92 -5.31
C ARG A 25 12.60 -4.79 -5.20
N PHE A 26 12.59 -5.82 -4.35
CA PHE A 26 13.73 -6.71 -4.19
C PHE A 26 14.07 -7.46 -5.48
N LYS A 27 13.05 -7.90 -6.23
CA LYS A 27 13.26 -8.55 -7.52
C LYS A 27 13.88 -7.60 -8.54
N PHE A 28 13.46 -6.34 -8.58
CA PHE A 28 13.99 -5.34 -9.51
C PHE A 28 15.43 -4.94 -9.17
N GLU A 29 15.72 -4.73 -7.89
CA GLU A 29 17.05 -4.37 -7.38
C GLU A 29 18.07 -5.51 -7.56
N ASN A 30 17.62 -6.78 -7.50
CA ASN A 30 18.50 -7.92 -7.75
C ASN A 30 18.83 -8.17 -9.24
N ASN A 31 17.94 -7.76 -10.16
CA ASN A 31 18.14 -7.98 -11.61
C ASN A 31 18.74 -6.77 -12.32
N THR A 32 18.66 -5.59 -11.72
CA THR A 32 19.10 -4.33 -12.34
C THR A 32 20.01 -3.62 -11.36
N ASN A 33 21.14 -3.08 -11.84
CA ASN A 33 21.95 -2.14 -11.06
C ASN A 33 21.18 -0.81 -10.89
N ALA A 34 20.16 -0.83 -10.04
CA ALA A 34 19.30 0.30 -9.78
C ALA A 34 20.10 1.36 -9.04
N SER A 35 20.19 2.56 -9.61
CA SER A 35 20.84 3.68 -8.93
C SER A 35 20.01 4.09 -7.70
N PRO A 36 20.65 4.62 -6.64
CA PRO A 36 19.95 5.09 -5.45
C PRO A 36 18.82 6.08 -5.78
N MET A 37 19.03 6.92 -6.78
CA MET A 37 18.04 7.89 -7.27
C MET A 37 16.79 7.22 -7.83
N LEU A 38 16.94 6.18 -8.68
CA LEU A 38 15.81 5.41 -9.20
C LEU A 38 15.03 4.73 -8.08
N SER A 39 15.76 4.23 -7.08
CA SER A 39 15.17 3.59 -5.89
C SER A 39 14.31 4.58 -5.09
N ILE A 40 14.76 5.82 -4.92
CA ILE A 40 13.97 6.87 -4.23
C ILE A 40 12.71 7.21 -5.03
N VAL A 41 12.85 7.44 -6.33
CA VAL A 41 11.72 7.80 -7.22
C VAL A 41 10.67 6.70 -7.25
N LEU A 42 11.06 5.44 -7.40
CA LEU A 42 10.15 4.29 -7.36
C LEU A 42 9.44 4.18 -6.00
N GLY A 43 10.15 4.41 -4.90
CA GLY A 43 9.58 4.38 -3.55
C GLY A 43 8.49 5.44 -3.37
N ILE A 44 8.78 6.68 -3.79
CA ILE A 44 7.82 7.78 -3.76
C ILE A 44 6.60 7.46 -4.61
N CYS A 45 6.81 6.90 -5.81
CA CYS A 45 5.71 6.52 -6.71
C CYS A 45 4.76 5.50 -6.06
N PHE A 46 5.29 4.48 -5.38
CA PHE A 46 4.46 3.51 -4.67
C PHE A 46 3.65 4.10 -3.52
N VAL A 47 4.19 5.09 -2.80
CA VAL A 47 3.47 5.80 -1.73
C VAL A 47 2.39 6.72 -2.30
N VAL A 48 2.69 7.43 -3.40
CA VAL A 48 1.73 8.32 -4.07
C VAL A 48 0.49 7.55 -4.56
N ILE A 49 0.65 6.33 -5.07
CA ILE A 49 -0.48 5.48 -5.48
C ILE A 49 -1.43 5.24 -4.31
N ILE A 50 -0.91 4.83 -3.14
CA ILE A 50 -1.72 4.64 -1.93
C ILE A 50 -2.40 5.95 -1.52
N TRP A 51 -1.67 7.06 -1.56
CA TRP A 51 -2.21 8.37 -1.19
C TRP A 51 -3.37 8.81 -2.08
N VAL A 52 -3.25 8.64 -3.40
CA VAL A 52 -4.31 8.96 -4.36
C VAL A 52 -5.54 8.07 -4.11
N LEU A 53 -5.34 6.78 -3.89
CA LEU A 53 -6.42 5.83 -3.61
C LEU A 53 -7.21 6.17 -2.33
N ILE A 54 -6.51 6.64 -1.28
CA ILE A 54 -7.14 7.14 -0.05
C ILE A 54 -7.88 8.45 -0.34
N LYS A 55 -7.25 9.38 -1.06
CA LYS A 55 -7.84 10.70 -1.36
C LYS A 55 -9.08 10.63 -2.24
N LEU A 56 -9.13 9.66 -3.16
CA LEU A 56 -10.29 9.35 -4.00
C LEU A 56 -11.41 8.61 -3.23
N LYS A 57 -11.23 8.34 -1.93
CA LYS A 57 -12.16 7.57 -1.07
C LYS A 57 -12.47 6.17 -1.59
N ILE A 58 -11.58 5.61 -2.43
CA ILE A 58 -11.66 4.23 -2.91
C ILE A 58 -11.28 3.29 -1.76
N LEU A 59 -10.18 3.61 -1.07
CA LEU A 59 -9.79 2.97 0.18
C LEU A 59 -10.12 3.85 1.38
N ASN A 60 -10.72 3.25 2.40
CA ASN A 60 -11.04 3.90 3.68
C ASN A 60 -10.32 3.16 4.82
N PRO A 61 -8.98 3.23 4.89
CA PRO A 61 -8.21 2.46 5.86
C PRO A 61 -8.58 2.84 7.29
N ASN A 62 -8.62 1.83 8.16
CA ASN A 62 -8.73 2.03 9.60
C ASN A 62 -7.34 2.18 10.25
N TRP A 63 -6.26 2.10 9.45
CA TRP A 63 -4.83 2.17 9.81
C TRP A 63 -4.34 1.09 10.79
N PHE A 64 -5.19 0.62 11.71
CA PHE A 64 -4.93 -0.44 12.69
C PHE A 64 -6.22 -1.18 13.08
N GLY A 65 -7.23 -1.21 12.20
CA GLY A 65 -8.52 -1.87 12.50
C GLY A 65 -8.40 -3.38 12.72
N LEU A 66 -7.42 -4.01 12.06
CA LEU A 66 -7.08 -5.42 12.24
C LEU A 66 -6.56 -5.74 13.65
N LEU A 67 -5.74 -4.86 14.25
CA LEU A 67 -5.20 -5.06 15.61
C LEU A 67 -6.24 -4.82 16.70
N ASN A 68 -7.28 -4.03 16.39
CA ASN A 68 -8.40 -3.75 17.26
C ASN A 68 -9.60 -4.66 17.00
N SER A 69 -9.41 -5.82 16.35
CA SER A 69 -10.45 -6.83 16.16
C SER A 69 -10.90 -7.43 17.50
N LYS A 70 -11.76 -6.67 18.18
CA LYS A 70 -12.59 -6.99 19.34
C LYS A 70 -11.87 -7.69 20.49
N LYS A 71 -11.61 -6.91 21.56
CA LYS A 71 -11.92 -7.36 22.92
C LYS A 71 -13.39 -7.77 22.95
N LYS A 72 -13.68 -9.06 22.83
CA LYS A 72 -14.91 -9.66 23.31
C LYS A 72 -14.62 -11.06 23.81
#